data_AF-A0A355CGK7-F1
#
_entry.id   AF-A0A355CGK7-F1
#
_cell.length_a   1.000
_cell.length_b   1.000
_cell.length_c   1.000
_cell.angle_alpha   90.00
_cell.angle_beta   90.00
_cell.angle_gamma   90.00
#
_symmetry.space_group_name_H-M   'P 1'
#
loop_
_entity.id
_entity.type
_entity.pdbx_description
1 polymer ?
#
loop_
_entity_poly.entity_id
_entity_poly.type
_entity_poly.pdbx_seq_one_letter_code
_entity_poly.pdbx_strand_id
1 'polypeptide(L)'
;VFLGGQVYEYMTLGYGLTENVFANCFYVMTGFHGLHVFLGVCLILGVIWRSRREGHYSNVKHTGIEMAEIYWHFVDIIWIVLFLLIYVLTLF
;
A
#
# COMPACT_ATOMS: atom_id res chain seq x y z
N VAL A 1 -0.14 10.72 0.31
CA VAL A 1 -1.27 10.97 -0.61
C VAL A 1 -2.18 9.75 -0.71
N PHE A 2 -1.69 8.60 -1.18
CA PHE A 2 -2.48 7.37 -1.32
C PHE A 2 -3.32 7.01 -0.08
N LEU A 3 -2.70 6.85 1.09
CA LEU A 3 -3.42 6.53 2.34
C LEU A 3 -4.49 7.57 2.71
N GLY A 4 -4.23 8.85 2.44
CA GLY A 4 -5.21 9.91 2.66
C GLY A 4 -6.39 9.82 1.70
N GLY A 5 -6.14 9.46 0.44
CA GLY A 5 -7.17 9.15 -0.54
C GLY A 5 -8.03 7.96 -0.10
N GLN A 6 -7.42 6.91 0.45
CA GLN A 6 -8.15 5.72 0.93
C GLN A 6 -9.06 6.03 2.12
N VAL A 7 -8.60 6.88 3.05
CA VAL A 7 -9.45 7.36 4.16
C VAL A 7 -10.61 8.21 3.62
N TYR A 8 -10.33 9.11 2.67
CA TYR A 8 -11.38 9.93 2.06
C TYR A 8 -12.44 9.08 1.34
N GLU A 9 -12.02 8.05 0.61
CA GLU A 9 -12.92 7.08 0.00
C GLU A 9 -13.81 6.43 1.06
N TYR A 10 -13.24 5.85 2.11
CA TYR A 10 -14.03 5.22 3.19
C TYR A 10 -15.01 6.17 3.88
N MET A 11 -14.71 7.48 3.95
CA MET A 11 -15.62 8.47 4.54
C MET A 11 -16.75 8.91 3.60
N THR A 12 -16.60 8.69 2.29
CA THR A 12 -17.56 9.15 1.27
C THR A 12 -18.35 8.01 0.62
N LEU A 13 -17.99 6.75 0.90
CA LEU A 13 -18.73 5.58 0.46
C LEU A 13 -20.15 5.54 1.04
N GLY A 14 -21.12 5.22 0.19
CA GLY A 14 -22.53 5.04 0.58
C GLY A 14 -22.85 3.68 1.22
N TYR A 15 -21.85 2.82 1.43
CA TYR A 15 -22.01 1.50 2.03
C TYR A 15 -20.94 1.23 3.10
N GLY A 16 -21.37 0.64 4.22
CA GLY A 16 -20.52 0.22 5.33
C GLY A 16 -20.03 -1.23 5.20
N LEU A 17 -19.09 -1.60 6.08
CA LEU A 17 -18.45 -2.92 6.12
C LEU A 17 -19.42 -4.12 6.19
N THR A 18 -20.58 -3.93 6.82
CA THR A 18 -21.57 -4.99 7.10
C THR A 18 -22.78 -4.97 6.17
N GLU A 19 -22.81 -4.09 5.16
CA GLU A 19 -23.97 -3.90 4.28
C GLU A 19 -24.25 -5.13 3.41
N ASN A 20 -23.21 -5.68 2.79
CA ASN A 20 -23.32 -6.85 1.94
C ASN A 20 -21.94 -7.53 1.76
N VAL A 21 -21.95 -8.69 1.10
CA VAL A 21 -20.72 -9.47 0.84
C VAL A 21 -19.70 -8.69 0.01
N PHE A 22 -20.14 -7.90 -0.98
CA PHE A 22 -19.24 -7.08 -1.79
C PHE A 22 -18.54 -6.02 -0.95
N ALA A 23 -19.29 -5.25 -0.15
CA ALA A 23 -18.76 -4.26 0.76
C ALA A 23 -17.78 -4.87 1.76
N ASN A 24 -18.12 -6.03 2.34
CA ASN A 24 -17.22 -6.74 3.24
C ASN A 24 -15.88 -7.08 2.57
N CYS A 25 -15.93 -7.73 1.40
CA CYS A 25 -14.75 -8.08 0.62
C CYS A 25 -13.96 -6.84 0.21
N PHE A 26 -14.63 -5.77 -0.22
CA PHE A 26 -14.03 -4.49 -0.58
C PHE A 26 -13.17 -3.91 0.56
N TYR A 27 -13.75 -3.75 1.74
CA TYR A 27 -13.05 -3.16 2.89
C TYR A 27 -11.91 -4.05 3.39
N VAL A 28 -12.10 -5.37 3.41
CA VAL A 28 -11.04 -6.31 3.83
C VAL A 28 -9.85 -6.27 2.87
N MET A 29 -10.11 -6.36 1.56
CA MET A 29 -9.05 -6.35 0.55
C MET A 29 -8.32 -5.00 0.50
N THR A 30 -9.06 -3.90 0.38
CA THR A 30 -8.46 -2.56 0.29
C THR A 30 -7.82 -2.13 1.61
N GLY A 31 -8.39 -2.51 2.75
CA GLY A 31 -7.85 -2.20 4.08
C GLY A 31 -6.56 -2.97 4.37
N PHE A 32 -6.51 -4.25 4.05
CA PHE A 32 -5.28 -5.05 4.18
C PHE A 32 -4.18 -4.56 3.25
N HIS A 33 -4.53 -4.18 2.02
CA HIS A 33 -3.60 -3.54 1.11
C HIS A 33 -3.10 -2.18 1.65
N GLY A 34 -4.01 -1.34 2.17
CA GLY A 34 -3.66 -0.07 2.80
C GLY A 34 -2.68 -0.23 3.98
N LEU A 35 -2.82 -1.30 4.78
CA LEU A 35 -1.85 -1.66 5.81
C LEU A 35 -0.47 -1.95 5.22
N HIS A 36 -0.39 -2.68 4.11
CA HIS A 36 0.90 -2.95 3.44
C HIS A 36 1.54 -1.69 2.87
N VAL A 37 0.74 -0.78 2.28
CA VAL A 37 1.24 0.52 1.83
C VAL A 37 1.80 1.31 3.01
N PHE A 38 1.10 1.34 4.15
CA PHE A 38 1.60 2.01 5.35
C PHE A 38 2.93 1.41 5.84
N LEU A 39 3.04 0.09 5.92
CA LEU A 39 4.29 -0.59 6.28
C LEU A 39 5.42 -0.28 5.28
N GLY A 40 5.12 -0.25 3.98
CA GLY A 40 6.06 0.15 2.94
C GLY A 40 6.59 1.57 3.15
N VAL A 41 5.72 2.51 3.52
CA VAL A 41 6.11 3.89 3.82
C VAL A 41 7.02 3.91 5.05
N CYS A 42 6.68 3.15 6.10
CA CYS A 42 7.54 3.01 7.28
C CYS A 42 8.92 2.43 6.94
N LEU A 43 9.00 1.42 6.06
CA LEU A 43 10.27 0.84 5.62
C LEU A 43 11.11 1.86 4.86
N ILE A 44 10.52 2.60 3.91
CA ILE A 44 11.21 3.67 3.16
C ILE A 44 11.69 4.78 4.10
N LEU A 45 10.85 5.22 5.06
CA LEU A 45 11.25 6.19 6.07
C LEU A 45 12.40 5.67 6.94
N GLY A 46 12.39 4.38 7.29
CA GLY A 46 13.49 3.72 8.00
C GLY A 46 14.80 3.70 7.20
N VAL A 47 14.72 3.45 5.89
CA VAL A 47 15.86 3.53 4.97
C VAL A 47 16.40 4.96 4.89
N ILE A 48 15.53 5.96 4.70
CA ILE A 48 15.90 7.37 4.69
C ILE A 48 16.53 7.78 6.02
N TRP A 49 15.98 7.33 7.15
CA TRP A 49 16.54 7.62 8.46
C TRP A 49 17.96 7.05 8.61
N ARG A 50 18.16 5.79 8.18
CA ARG A 50 19.47 5.13 8.22
C ARG A 50 20.47 5.76 7.26
N SER A 51 20.03 6.29 6.12
CA SER A 51 20.92 6.93 5.14
C SER A 51 21.52 8.25 5.62
N ARG A 52 20.91 8.89 6.64
CA ARG A 52 21.47 10.10 7.28
C ARG A 52 22.76 9.83 8.05
N ARG A 53 23.07 8.56 8.36
CA ARG A 53 24.36 8.17 8.95
C ARG A 53 25.40 8.05 7.84
N GLU A 54 26.46 8.85 7.94
CA GLU A 54 27.56 8.81 6.97
C GLU A 54 28.13 7.39 6.84
N GLY A 55 28.35 6.96 5.59
CA GLY A 55 28.90 5.64 5.27
C GLY A 55 27.97 4.45 5.53
N HIS A 56 26.69 4.67 5.90
CA HIS A 56 25.77 3.56 6.16
C HIS A 56 25.40 2.78 4.89
N TYR A 57 25.22 3.50 3.78
CA TYR A 57 24.98 2.93 2.47
C TYR A 57 26.15 3.23 1.53
N SER A 58 26.49 2.26 0.69
CA SER A 58 27.47 2.38 -0.40
C SER A 58 27.03 1.52 -1.58
N ASN A 59 27.67 1.64 -2.73
CA ASN A 59 27.40 0.82 -3.93
C ASN A 59 27.60 -0.71 -3.72
N VAL A 60 28.14 -1.13 -2.59
CA VAL A 60 28.31 -2.55 -2.23
C VAL A 60 27.42 -2.94 -1.04
N LYS A 61 26.95 -1.95 -0.27
CA LYS A 61 26.19 -2.14 0.96
C LYS A 61 24.90 -1.33 0.89
N HIS A 62 23.91 -1.83 0.14
CA HIS A 62 22.60 -1.20 -0.05
C HIS A 62 21.41 -2.15 0.09
N THR A 63 21.59 -3.32 0.71
CA THR A 63 20.52 -4.34 0.85
C THR A 63 19.25 -3.79 1.49
N GLY A 64 19.35 -2.87 2.45
CA GLY A 64 18.18 -2.25 3.06
C GLY A 64 17.33 -1.43 2.08
N ILE A 65 17.96 -0.81 1.08
CA ILE A 65 17.28 -0.06 0.02
C ILE A 65 16.61 -1.04 -0.94
N GLU A 66 17.34 -2.06 -1.41
CA GLU A 66 16.81 -3.08 -2.34
C GLU A 66 15.59 -3.80 -1.76
N MET A 67 15.62 -4.16 -0.47
CA MET A 67 14.50 -4.84 0.16
C MET A 67 13.26 -3.94 0.29
N ALA A 68 13.46 -2.64 0.56
CA ALA A 68 12.38 -1.68 0.60
C ALA A 68 11.78 -1.42 -0.79
N GLU A 69 12.63 -1.38 -1.83
CA GLU A 69 12.22 -1.27 -3.23
C GLU A 69 11.39 -2.48 -3.69
N ILE A 70 11.90 -3.69 -3.46
CA ILE A 70 11.18 -4.93 -3.82
C ILE A 70 9.83 -5.01 -3.10
N TYR A 71 9.79 -4.66 -1.81
CA TYR A 71 8.54 -4.60 -1.06
C TYR A 71 7.57 -3.58 -1.66
N TRP A 72 8.06 -2.39 -2.04
CA TRP A 72 7.23 -1.35 -2.63
C TRP A 72 6.63 -1.77 -3.98
N HIS A 73 7.44 -2.38 -4.85
CA HIS A 73 6.96 -2.91 -6.13
C HIS A 73 5.95 -4.06 -5.95
N PHE A 74 6.16 -4.93 -4.98
CA PHE A 74 5.17 -5.96 -4.63
C PHE A 74 3.82 -5.33 -4.28
N VAL A 75 3.82 -4.31 -3.41
CA VAL A 75 2.59 -3.62 -3.01
C VAL A 75 1.92 -2.96 -4.23
N ASP A 76 2.67 -2.28 -5.08
CA ASP A 76 2.14 -1.62 -6.29
C ASP A 76 1.46 -2.60 -7.27
N ILE A 77 2.07 -3.76 -7.51
CA ILE A 77 1.49 -4.81 -8.37
C ILE A 77 0.17 -5.33 -7.78
N ILE A 78 0.11 -5.58 -6.47
CA ILE A 78 -1.13 -6.01 -5.81
C ILE A 78 -2.22 -4.95 -5.95
N TRP A 79 -1.87 -3.66 -5.88
CA TRP A 79 -2.85 -2.59 -6.10
C TRP A 79 -3.43 -2.62 -7.51
N ILE A 80 -2.61 -2.81 -8.54
CA ILE A 80 -3.09 -2.90 -9.93
C ILE A 80 -4.11 -4.05 -10.08
N VAL A 81 -3.82 -5.21 -9.51
CA VAL A 81 -4.73 -6.36 -9.54
C VAL A 81 -6.04 -6.05 -8.80
N LEU A 82 -5.97 -5.48 -7.59
CA LEU A 82 -7.15 -5.10 -6.83
C LEU A 82 -7.99 -4.04 -7.55
N PHE A 83 -7.33 -3.04 -8.16
CA PHE A 83 -7.99 -1.98 -8.90
C PHE A 83 -8.83 -2.55 -10.05
N LEU A 84 -8.24 -3.48 -10.82
CA LEU A 84 -8.94 -4.16 -11.92
C LEU A 84 -10.13 -4.98 -11.41
N LEU A 85 -9.96 -5.74 -10.33
CA LEU A 85 -11.02 -6.61 -9.79
C LEU A 85 -12.18 -5.83 -9.17
N ILE A 86 -11.88 -4.76 -8.45
CA ILE A 86 -12.85 -4.06 -7.60
C ILE A 86 -13.50 -2.88 -8.30
N TYR A 87 -12.79 -2.17 -9.18
CA TYR A 87 -13.29 -0.95 -9.81
C TYR A 87 -13.60 -1.13 -11.30
N VAL A 88 -12.86 -1.98 -12.01
CA VAL A 88 -13.04 -2.16 -13.46
C VAL A 88 -14.01 -3.29 -13.76
N LEU A 89 -13.79 -4.47 -13.17
CA LEU A 89 -14.61 -5.65 -13.47
C LEU A 89 -16.06 -5.48 -13.01
N THR A 90 -16.30 -4.73 -11.93
CA THR A 90 -17.65 -4.48 -11.39
C THR A 90 -18.46 -3.47 -12.18
N LEU A 91 -17.87 -2.82 -13.20
CA LEU A 91 -18.58 -1.91 -14.11
C LEU A 91 -19.30 -2.67 -15.24
N PHE A 92 -19.01 -3.95 -15.42
CA PHE A 92 -19.61 -4.84 -16.41
C PHE A 92 -20.51 -5.87 -15.73
#